data_AF-A0A800C5L3-F1
#
_entry.id   AF-A0A800C5L3-F1
#
_cell.length_a   1.000
_cell.length_b   1.000
_cell.length_c   1.000
_cell.angle_alpha   90.00
_cell.angle_beta   90.00
_cell.angle_gamma   90.00
#
_symmetry.space_group_name_H-M   'P 1'
#
loop_
_entity.id
_entity.type
_entity.pdbx_description
1 polymer ?
#
loop_
_entity_poly.entity_id
_entity_poly.type
_entity_poly.pdbx_seq_one_letter_code
_entity_poly.pdbx_strand_id
1 'polypeptide(L)'
;EEKEESIAKENVALVPLATPLLAGPGAITAVLVWHQTPDNPMNTVLLLGAIMIACLIVYLVFHFGAWIIRVLGVGGIRVVTRLMGLLLAVIAVQFMVSGFQQIR
;
A
#
# COMPACT_ATOMS: atom_id res chain seq x y z
N GLU A 1 12.27 -30.44 13.98
CA GLU A 1 11.29 -29.74 14.84
C GLU A 1 11.79 -28.39 15.38
N GLU A 2 13.07 -28.20 15.76
CA GLU A 2 13.57 -26.83 16.13
C GLU A 2 13.58 -25.79 14.98
N LYS A 3 13.62 -26.21 13.72
CA LYS A 3 13.57 -25.29 12.56
C LYS A 3 12.18 -24.76 12.23
N GLU A 4 11.11 -25.40 12.71
CA GLU A 4 9.73 -24.98 12.40
C GLU A 4 9.22 -23.92 13.39
N GLU A 5 9.65 -23.95 14.66
CA GLU A 5 9.26 -22.94 15.66
C GLU A 5 9.91 -21.57 15.42
N SER A 6 11.12 -21.52 14.84
CA SER A 6 11.78 -20.24 14.50
C SER A 6 11.03 -19.49 13.39
N ILE A 7 10.47 -20.22 12.42
CA ILE A 7 9.68 -19.67 11.31
C ILE A 7 8.35 -19.09 11.81
N ALA A 8 7.74 -19.68 12.84
CA ALA A 8 6.49 -19.18 13.41
C ALA A 8 6.65 -17.82 14.11
N LYS A 9 7.76 -17.60 14.84
CA LYS A 9 8.03 -16.31 15.51
C LYS A 9 8.34 -15.16 14.53
N GLU A 10 9.03 -15.46 13.43
CA GLU A 10 9.36 -14.44 12.41
C GLU A 10 8.11 -13.99 11.63
N ASN A 11 7.15 -14.90 11.39
CA ASN A 11 5.90 -14.58 10.70
C ASN A 11 4.91 -13.75 11.53
N VAL A 12 4.92 -13.84 12.86
CA VAL A 12 3.98 -13.08 13.72
C VAL A 12 4.22 -11.57 13.63
N ALA A 13 5.46 -11.13 13.43
CA ALA A 13 5.80 -9.71 13.25
C ALA A 13 5.55 -9.20 11.82
N LEU A 14 5.49 -10.09 10.83
CA LEU A 14 5.23 -9.76 9.43
C LEU A 14 3.78 -9.30 9.21
N VAL A 15 2.81 -9.91 9.90
CA VAL A 15 1.38 -9.58 9.75
C VAL A 15 1.05 -8.10 10.08
N PRO A 16 1.45 -7.54 11.25
CA PRO A 16 1.17 -6.15 11.58
C PRO A 16 1.99 -5.15 10.76
N LEU A 17 3.05 -5.58 10.07
CA LEU A 17 3.83 -4.73 9.18
C LEU A 17 3.31 -4.79 7.73
N ALA A 18 2.74 -5.93 7.33
CA ALA A 18 2.12 -6.12 6.03
C ALA A 18 0.86 -5.27 5.88
N THR A 19 0.06 -5.08 6.93
CA THR A 19 -1.13 -4.21 6.92
C THR A 19 -0.84 -2.75 6.60
N PRO A 20 0.11 -2.04 7.26
CA PRO A 20 0.48 -0.69 6.87
C PRO A 20 1.18 -0.63 5.51
N LEU A 21 1.95 -1.67 5.13
CA LEU A 21 2.52 -1.75 3.78
C LEU A 21 1.46 -1.92 2.69
N LEU A 22 0.36 -2.63 2.97
CA LEU A 22 -0.79 -2.81 2.08
C LEU A 22 -1.52 -1.49 1.80
N ALA A 23 -1.76 -0.70 2.85
CA ALA A 23 -2.28 0.67 2.69
C ALA A 23 -1.26 1.56 1.96
N GLY A 24 0.02 1.35 2.25
CA GLY A 24 1.14 2.07 1.68
C GLY A 24 1.39 3.40 2.41
N PRO A 25 2.66 3.79 2.62
CA PRO A 25 3.01 5.01 3.35
C PRO A 25 2.46 6.28 2.68
N GLY A 26 2.34 6.29 1.35
CA GLY A 26 1.77 7.43 0.62
C GLY A 26 0.28 7.65 0.88
N ALA A 27 -0.51 6.58 1.00
CA ALA A 27 -1.93 6.69 1.32
C ALA A 27 -2.13 7.20 2.75
N ILE A 28 -1.30 6.73 3.69
CA ILE A 28 -1.33 7.18 5.09
C ILE A 28 -1.08 8.69 5.17
N THR A 29 -0.03 9.19 4.50
CA THR A 29 0.28 10.63 4.47
C THR A 29 -0.83 11.45 3.81
N ALA A 30 -1.42 10.97 2.71
CA ALA A 30 -2.49 11.67 2.02
C ALA A 30 -3.74 11.85 2.91
N VAL A 31 -4.14 10.79 3.62
CA VAL A 31 -5.25 10.84 4.58
C VAL A 31 -4.95 11.83 5.71
N LEU A 32 -3.72 11.81 6.25
CA LEU A 32 -3.30 12.72 7.32
C LEU A 32 -3.38 14.19 6.89
N VAL A 33 -2.86 14.52 5.70
CA VAL A 33 -2.90 15.89 5.17
C VAL A 33 -4.34 16.33 4.89
N TRP A 34 -5.18 15.44 4.34
CA TRP A 34 -6.57 15.77 4.05
C TRP A 34 -7.37 16.06 5.33
N HIS A 35 -7.10 15.31 6.40
CA HIS A 35 -7.72 15.50 7.71
C HIS A 35 -7.32 16.83 8.39
N GLN A 36 -6.25 17.50 7.95
CA GLN A 36 -5.85 18.81 8.50
C GLN A 36 -6.65 19.98 7.90
N THR A 37 -7.51 19.74 6.89
CA THR A 37 -8.33 20.76 6.25
C THR A 37 -9.58 21.05 7.10
N PRO A 38 -9.98 22.32 7.33
CA PRO A 38 -11.06 22.68 8.25
C PRO A 38 -12.37 21.90 8.06
N ASP A 39 -12.93 21.50 9.21
CA ASP A 39 -14.00 20.52 9.41
C ASP A 39 -15.28 20.81 8.62
N ASN A 40 -15.42 20.19 7.46
CA ASN A 40 -16.72 19.98 6.82
C ASN A 40 -17.10 18.50 6.98
N PRO A 41 -18.22 18.15 7.64
CA PRO A 41 -18.65 16.76 7.78
C PRO A 41 -18.81 16.03 6.44
N MET A 42 -19.07 16.77 5.35
CA MET A 42 -19.11 16.21 4.00
C MET A 42 -17.75 15.65 3.55
N ASN A 43 -16.64 16.31 3.90
CA ASN A 43 -15.29 15.85 3.53
C ASN A 43 -14.95 14.52 4.23
N THR A 44 -15.36 14.37 5.49
CA THR A 44 -15.15 13.13 6.25
C THR A 44 -15.89 11.95 5.60
N VAL A 45 -17.15 12.16 5.17
CA VAL A 45 -17.94 11.13 4.50
C VAL A 45 -17.32 10.74 3.15
N LEU A 46 -16.86 11.72 2.37
CA LEU A 46 -16.17 11.47 1.10
C LEU A 46 -14.87 10.68 1.29
N LEU A 47 -14.06 11.05 2.29
CA LEU A 47 -12.82 10.35 2.62
C LEU A 47 -13.09 8.89 3.03
N LEU A 48 -14.11 8.68 3.88
CA LEU A 48 -14.51 7.34 4.31
C LEU A 48 -15.00 6.49 3.12
N GLY A 49 -15.77 7.10 2.21
CA GLY A 49 -16.20 6.47 0.97
C GLY A 49 -15.02 6.04 0.08
N ALA A 50 -14.02 6.91 -0.08
CA ALA A 50 -12.81 6.61 -0.84
C ALA A 50 -12.02 5.42 -0.23
N ILE A 51 -11.89 5.37 1.10
CA ILE A 51 -11.24 4.27 1.80
C ILE A 51 -12.01 2.95 1.59
N MET A 52 -13.34 2.97 1.72
CA MET A 52 -14.17 1.79 1.48
C MET A 52 -14.04 1.24 0.06
N ILE A 53 -14.00 2.13 -0.94
CA ILE A 53 -13.79 1.74 -2.35
C ILE A 53 -12.40 1.13 -2.52
N ALA A 54 -11.36 1.73 -1.94
CA ALA A 54 -10.00 1.19 -2.00
C ALA A 54 -9.92 -0.22 -1.37
N CYS A 55 -10.51 -0.41 -0.19
CA CYS A 55 -10.59 -1.71 0.45
C CYS A 55 -11.33 -2.74 -0.41
N LEU A 56 -12.42 -2.34 -1.07
CA LEU A 56 -13.16 -3.23 -1.97
C LEU A 56 -12.32 -3.66 -3.17
N ILE A 57 -11.56 -2.72 -3.77
CA ILE A 57 -10.64 -3.03 -4.87
C ILE A 57 -9.56 -4.01 -4.41
N VAL A 58 -8.93 -3.76 -3.26
CA VAL A 58 -7.91 -4.67 -2.69
C VAL A 58 -8.48 -6.06 -2.45
N TYR A 59 -9.69 -6.13 -1.87
CA TYR A 59 -10.38 -7.40 -1.64
C TYR A 59 -10.62 -8.16 -2.95
N LEU A 60 -11.10 -7.48 -4.00
CA LEU A 60 -11.32 -8.10 -5.31
C LEU A 60 -10.00 -8.58 -5.93
N VAL A 61 -8.94 -7.79 -5.86
CA VAL A 61 -7.61 -8.20 -6.37
C VAL A 61 -7.11 -9.45 -5.66
N PHE A 62 -7.27 -9.54 -4.34
CA PHE A 62 -6.90 -10.73 -3.58
C PHE A 62 -7.79 -11.93 -3.91
N HIS A 63 -9.10 -11.71 -4.05
CA HIS A 63 -10.05 -12.75 -4.45
C HIS A 63 -9.71 -13.34 -5.83
N PHE A 64 -9.34 -12.50 -6.80
CA PHE A 64 -8.96 -12.92 -8.14
C PHE A 64 -7.45 -13.19 -8.31
N GLY A 65 -6.68 -13.29 -7.22
CA GLY A 65 -5.22 -13.42 -7.27
C GLY A 65 -4.75 -14.62 -8.10
N ALA A 66 -5.40 -15.78 -7.94
CA ALA A 66 -5.07 -16.97 -8.71
C ALA A 66 -5.32 -16.80 -10.22
N TRP A 67 -6.34 -16.02 -10.59
CA TRP A 67 -6.64 -15.70 -11.99
C TRP A 67 -5.63 -14.71 -12.56
N ILE A 68 -5.30 -13.66 -11.81
CA ILE A 68 -4.26 -12.68 -12.13
C ILE A 68 -2.92 -13.37 -12.42
N ILE A 69 -2.51 -14.30 -11.55
CA ILE A 69 -1.24 -15.04 -11.72
C ILE A 69 -1.25 -15.86 -13.03
N ARG A 70 -2.37 -16.50 -13.38
CA ARG A 70 -2.48 -17.25 -14.64
C ARG A 70 -2.44 -16.34 -15.87
N VAL A 71 -3.06 -15.16 -15.81
CA VAL A 71 -3.08 -14.20 -16.92
C VAL A 71 -1.71 -13.56 -17.14
N LEU A 72 -1.02 -13.16 -16.07
CA LEU A 72 0.30 -12.51 -16.17
C LEU A 72 1.43 -13.51 -16.50
N GLY A 73 1.32 -14.74 -16.00
CA GLY A 73 2.36 -15.74 -16.11
C GLY A 73 3.69 -15.30 -15.48
N VAL A 74 4.73 -16.15 -15.62
CA VAL A 74 6.04 -15.91 -14.99
C VAL A 74 6.75 -14.68 -15.57
N GLY A 75 6.62 -14.45 -16.88
CA GLY A 75 7.19 -13.29 -17.56
C GLY A 75 6.55 -11.98 -17.13
N GLY A 76 5.21 -11.93 -17.09
CA GLY A 76 4.46 -10.74 -16.68
C GLY A 76 4.73 -10.38 -15.22
N ILE A 77 4.75 -11.37 -14.32
CA ILE A 77 5.09 -11.13 -12.90
C ILE A 77 6.48 -10.50 -12.77
N ARG A 78 7.48 -11.01 -13.50
CA ARG A 78 8.86 -10.46 -13.45
C ARG A 78 8.92 -8.99 -13.88
N VAL A 79 8.17 -8.65 -14.94
CA VAL A 79 8.09 -7.26 -15.42
C VAL A 79 7.38 -6.39 -14.38
N VAL A 80 6.24 -6.83 -13.84
CA VAL A 80 5.50 -6.10 -12.81
C VAL A 80 6.37 -5.85 -11.58
N THR A 81 7.08 -6.85 -11.07
CA THR A 81 7.98 -6.68 -9.93
C THR A 81 9.08 -5.64 -10.20
N ARG A 82 9.66 -5.65 -11.42
CA ARG A 82 10.67 -4.65 -11.80
C ARG A 82 10.07 -3.25 -11.89
N LEU A 83 8.87 -3.13 -12.46
CA LEU A 83 8.16 -1.86 -12.56
C LEU A 83 7.78 -1.33 -11.18
N MET A 84 7.29 -2.16 -10.26
CA MET A 84 7.00 -1.74 -8.89
C MET A 84 8.26 -1.17 -8.21
N GLY A 85 9.42 -1.83 -8.38
CA GLY A 85 10.70 -1.30 -7.87
C GLY A 85 11.09 0.06 -8.47
N LEU A 86 10.92 0.24 -9.79
CA LEU A 86 11.17 1.52 -10.46
C LEU A 86 10.19 2.62 -10.00
N LEU A 87 8.90 2.29 -9.86
CA LEU A 87 7.88 3.21 -9.37
C LEU A 87 8.17 3.63 -7.93
N LEU A 88 8.54 2.69 -7.06
CA LEU A 88 8.93 2.99 -5.68
C LEU A 88 10.13 3.96 -5.62
N ALA A 89 11.13 3.78 -6.49
CA ALA A 89 12.27 4.70 -6.57
C ALA A 89 11.82 6.12 -6.99
N VAL A 90 10.92 6.22 -7.97
CA VAL A 90 10.36 7.52 -8.41
C VAL A 90 9.56 8.18 -7.29
N ILE A 91 8.67 7.44 -6.62
CA ILE A 91 7.85 7.95 -5.51
C ILE A 91 8.74 8.39 -4.35
N ALA A 92 9.81 7.66 -4.04
CA ALA A 92 10.76 8.05 -3.01
C ALA A 92 11.43 9.40 -3.31
N VAL A 93 11.90 9.60 -4.55
CA VAL A 93 12.47 10.89 -4.98
C VAL A 93 11.41 12.00 -4.92
N GLN A 94 10.17 11.71 -5.33
CA GLN A 94 9.07 12.68 -5.29
C GLN A 94 8.77 13.13 -3.85
N PHE A 95 8.72 12.21 -2.89
CA PHE A 95 8.54 12.56 -1.48
C PHE A 95 9.72 13.34 -0.91
N MET A 96 10.94 13.01 -1.30
CA MET A 96 12.13 13.77 -0.91
C MET A 96 12.04 15.23 -1.39
N VAL A 97 11.70 15.45 -2.65
CA VAL A 97 11.54 16.80 -3.23
C VAL A 97 10.37 17.54 -2.57
N SER A 98 9.22 16.88 -2.39
CA SER A 98 8.05 17.49 -1.76
C SER A 98 8.33 17.91 -0.31
N GLY A 99 9.06 17.07 0.43
CA GLY A 99 9.50 17.37 1.79
C GLY A 99 10.43 18.59 1.83
N PHE A 100 11.38 18.70 0.89
CA PHE A 100 12.23 19.89 0.80
C PHE A 100 11.46 21.17 0.44
N GLN A 101 10.47 21.08 -0.43
CA GLN A 101 9.62 22.22 -0.78
C GLN A 101 8.76 22.68 0.39
N GLN A 102 8.29 21.77 1.24
CA GLN A 102 7.45 22.11 2.38
C GLN A 102 8.23 22.75 3.55
N ILE A 103 9.53 22.50 3.64
CA ILE A 103 10.41 23.12 4.65
C ILE A 103 10.80 24.56 4.26
N ARG A 104 10.73 24.90 2.97
CA ARG A 104 11.04 26.23 2.44
C ARG A 104 9.83 27.17 2.50
#